data_AF-A0A7G7SR10-F1
#
_entry.id   AF-A0A7G7SR10-F1
#
_cell.length_a   1.000
_cell.length_b   1.000
_cell.length_c   1.000
_cell.angle_alpha   90.00
_cell.angle_beta   90.00
_cell.angle_gamma   90.00
#
_symmetry.space_group_name_H-M   'P 1'
#
loop_
_entity.id
_entity.type
_entity.pdbx_description
1 polymer ?
#
loop_
_entity_poly.entity_id
_entity_poly.type
_entity_poly.pdbx_seq_one_letter_code
_entity_poly.pdbx_strand_id
1 'polypeptide(L)'
;MKTIVLVCFVAIVSGCHGVGSADGEGSQKQDRRIRLSRFYCPQAQGVGPIKVVRIEELIANGRAYEGRNVSVTGYYNQGFEHSALYASPGKDQFARTFADGIWIDGISAPSDGNGQHLHVTGSFSEASKGHLSQWSGSICAMNVVLLEQEEP
;
A
#
# COMPACT_ATOMS: atom_id res chain seq x y z
N MET A 1 -38.89 38.70 -67.06
CA MET A 1 -38.95 39.93 -66.25
C MET A 1 -38.31 39.65 -64.89
N LYS A 2 -37.47 40.59 -64.41
CA LYS A 2 -36.94 40.75 -63.02
C LYS A 2 -35.80 39.84 -62.52
N THR A 3 -34.58 40.26 -62.88
CA THR A 3 -33.39 40.65 -62.08
C THR A 3 -33.17 40.21 -60.61
N ILE A 4 -31.85 40.11 -60.28
CA ILE A 4 -31.09 40.27 -58.99
C ILE A 4 -31.18 39.10 -57.96
N VAL A 5 -30.17 38.65 -57.19
CA VAL A 5 -28.87 39.21 -56.76
C VAL A 5 -27.88 38.05 -56.47
N LEU A 6 -26.62 38.24 -56.84
CA LEU A 6 -25.45 37.48 -56.38
C LEU A 6 -25.06 37.92 -54.95
N VAL A 7 -25.03 37.01 -53.98
CA VAL A 7 -24.29 37.24 -52.73
C VAL A 7 -23.45 36.01 -52.40
N CYS A 8 -22.15 36.13 -52.69
CA CYS A 8 -21.12 35.30 -52.08
C CYS A 8 -20.99 35.69 -50.61
N PHE A 9 -21.16 34.74 -49.69
CA PHE A 9 -20.48 34.76 -48.41
C PHE A 9 -19.74 33.44 -48.23
N VAL A 10 -18.44 33.52 -48.49
CA VAL A 10 -17.46 32.50 -48.15
C VAL A 10 -17.25 32.57 -46.65
N ALA A 11 -17.66 31.53 -45.92
CA ALA A 11 -17.23 31.30 -44.54
C ALA A 11 -16.39 30.01 -44.53
N ILE A 12 -15.07 30.18 -44.58
CA ILE A 12 -14.10 29.11 -44.36
C ILE A 12 -14.10 28.82 -42.86
N VAL A 13 -14.68 27.69 -42.46
CA VAL A 13 -14.44 27.12 -41.13
C VAL A 13 -13.57 25.89 -41.35
N SER A 14 -12.29 26.03 -41.00
CA SER A 14 -11.30 24.95 -40.96
C SER A 14 -11.74 23.85 -40.00
N GLY A 15 -12.43 22.84 -40.52
CA GLY A 15 -12.61 21.55 -39.85
C GLY A 15 -11.46 20.62 -40.23
N CYS A 16 -10.37 20.65 -39.47
CA CYS A 16 -9.37 19.60 -39.53
C CYS A 16 -10.02 18.28 -39.11
N HIS A 17 -10.28 17.41 -40.09
CA HIS A 17 -10.65 16.02 -39.87
C HIS A 17 -9.40 15.28 -39.37
N GLY A 18 -9.27 15.20 -38.04
CA GLY A 18 -8.34 14.29 -37.39
C GLY A 18 -8.89 12.86 -37.45
N VAL A 19 -8.37 12.09 -38.39
CA VAL A 19 -8.57 10.65 -38.52
C VAL A 19 -7.95 9.92 -37.32
N GLY A 20 -8.78 9.16 -36.61
CA GLY A 20 -8.46 7.92 -35.90
C GLY A 20 -7.31 7.92 -34.89
N SER A 21 -7.62 8.22 -33.62
CA SER A 21 -6.88 7.63 -32.50
C SER A 21 -7.23 6.14 -32.42
N ALA A 22 -6.33 5.31 -32.93
CA ALA A 22 -6.20 3.95 -32.42
C ALA A 22 -5.50 4.07 -31.06
N ASP A 23 -6.30 4.25 -30.01
CA ASP A 23 -5.82 4.11 -28.63
C ASP A 23 -5.43 2.64 -28.46
N GLY A 24 -4.15 2.35 -28.64
CA GLY A 24 -3.55 1.16 -28.08
C GLY A 24 -3.76 1.21 -26.58
N GLU A 25 -4.50 0.24 -26.04
CA GLU A 25 -4.51 -0.10 -24.62
C GLU A 25 -3.08 -0.51 -24.22
N GLY A 26 -2.22 0.50 -24.04
CA GLY A 26 -1.08 0.38 -23.17
C GLY A 26 -1.64 0.19 -21.78
N SER A 27 -1.66 -1.07 -21.33
CA SER A 27 -1.85 -1.44 -19.93
C SER A 27 -1.02 -0.47 -19.09
N GLN A 28 -1.68 0.52 -18.48
CA GLN A 28 -1.05 1.33 -17.46
C GLN A 28 -0.75 0.35 -16.33
N LYS A 29 0.51 -0.10 -16.24
CA LYS A 29 1.06 -0.70 -15.03
C LYS A 29 0.97 0.42 -13.98
N GLN A 30 -0.19 0.50 -13.34
CA GLN A 30 -0.49 1.49 -12.32
C GLN A 30 0.63 1.37 -11.28
N ASP A 31 1.30 2.48 -11.00
CA ASP A 31 2.39 2.56 -10.02
C ASP A 31 1.80 2.24 -8.64
N ARG A 32 1.69 0.94 -8.31
CA ARG A 32 1.12 0.40 -7.07
C ARG A 32 2.06 0.77 -5.91
N ARG A 33 2.07 2.04 -5.52
CA ARG A 33 2.82 2.53 -4.37
C ARG A 33 1.94 2.54 -3.14
N ILE A 34 2.37 1.78 -2.14
CA ILE A 34 1.81 1.84 -0.81
C ILE A 34 2.17 3.18 -0.18
N ARG A 35 1.14 3.95 0.18
CA ARG A 35 1.31 5.27 0.81
C ARG A 35 1.51 5.12 2.30
N LEU A 36 2.51 5.82 2.84
CA LEU A 36 2.74 5.89 4.26
C LEU A 36 2.04 7.10 4.88
N SER A 37 1.49 6.94 6.08
CA SER A 37 0.96 8.01 6.92
C SER A 37 1.99 8.37 7.98
N ARG A 38 2.53 9.59 7.89
CA ARG A 38 3.51 10.11 8.87
C ARG A 38 2.88 10.50 10.21
N PHE A 39 1.55 10.56 10.29
CA PHE A 39 0.83 11.01 11.49
C PHE A 39 0.86 10.00 12.62
N TYR A 40 0.85 8.70 12.29
CA TYR A 40 0.81 7.65 13.30
C TYR A 40 2.20 7.24 13.81
N CYS A 41 3.23 7.63 13.06
CA CYS A 41 4.63 7.30 13.31
C CYS A 41 5.48 8.55 13.60
N PRO A 42 5.18 9.34 14.65
CA PRO A 42 5.81 10.65 14.83
C PRO A 42 7.32 10.58 15.11
N GLN A 43 7.87 9.42 15.51
CA GLN A 43 9.30 9.23 15.82
C GLN A 43 9.82 7.81 15.51
N ALA A 44 9.52 7.28 14.33
CA ALA A 44 9.98 5.94 13.90
C ALA A 44 11.49 5.89 13.59
N GLN A 45 12.37 6.24 14.52
CA GLN A 45 13.79 5.96 14.39
C GLN A 45 14.11 4.82 15.34
N GLY A 46 13.92 3.60 14.87
CA GLY A 46 14.41 2.45 15.63
C GLY A 46 15.93 2.53 15.77
N VAL A 47 16.46 1.87 16.79
CA VAL A 47 17.89 1.91 17.10
C VAL A 47 18.67 0.83 16.36
N GLY A 48 19.88 1.19 15.92
CA GLY A 48 20.85 0.27 15.33
C GLY A 48 20.53 -0.16 13.89
N PRO A 49 21.28 -1.14 13.36
CA PRO A 49 21.10 -1.63 11.99
C PRO A 49 19.74 -2.33 11.82
N ILE A 50 19.21 -2.27 10.61
CA ILE A 50 18.01 -3.02 10.23
C ILE A 50 18.32 -4.52 10.33
N LYS A 51 17.51 -5.24 11.11
CA LYS A 51 17.56 -6.70 11.17
C LYS A 51 16.47 -7.30 10.29
N VAL A 52 16.81 -8.25 9.43
CA VAL A 52 15.80 -9.05 8.72
C VAL A 52 15.27 -10.10 9.68
N VAL A 53 13.96 -10.11 9.92
CA VAL A 53 13.32 -10.94 10.95
C VAL A 53 12.04 -11.55 10.40
N ARG A 54 11.75 -12.79 10.80
CA ARG A 54 10.48 -13.46 10.50
C ARG A 54 9.38 -13.00 11.46
N ILE A 55 8.13 -13.02 11.02
CA ILE A 55 6.98 -12.62 11.86
C ILE A 55 6.92 -13.44 13.15
N GLU A 56 7.15 -14.74 13.06
CA GLU A 56 7.09 -15.67 14.20
C GLU A 56 8.18 -15.39 15.24
N GLU A 57 9.34 -14.89 14.79
CA GLU A 57 10.43 -14.52 15.69
C GLU A 57 10.09 -13.24 16.48
N LEU A 58 9.40 -12.26 15.87
CA LEU A 58 8.91 -11.09 16.60
C LEU A 58 7.82 -11.45 17.60
N ILE A 59 6.96 -12.42 17.27
CA ILE A 59 5.91 -12.91 18.18
C ILE A 59 6.53 -13.65 19.36
N ALA A 60 7.49 -14.54 19.12
CA ALA A 60 8.09 -15.37 20.16
C ALA A 60 9.09 -14.59 21.04
N ASN A 61 9.85 -13.68 20.44
CA ASN A 61 11.02 -13.04 21.06
C ASN A 61 10.98 -11.50 21.00
N GLY A 62 9.77 -10.90 20.95
CA GLY A 62 9.56 -9.46 20.74
C GLY A 62 10.44 -8.55 21.59
N ARG A 63 10.66 -8.89 22.86
CA ARG A 63 11.50 -8.12 23.80
C ARG A 63 12.92 -7.88 23.28
N ALA A 64 13.48 -8.82 22.54
CA ALA A 64 14.82 -8.69 21.98
C ALA A 64 14.89 -7.62 20.87
N TYR A 65 13.74 -7.26 20.29
CA TYR A 65 13.59 -6.33 19.17
C TYR A 65 12.92 -5.01 19.53
N GLU A 66 12.53 -4.81 20.80
CA GLU A 66 11.91 -3.56 21.25
C GLU A 66 12.74 -2.34 20.84
N GLY A 67 12.09 -1.39 20.16
CA GLY A 67 12.68 -0.16 19.65
C GLY A 67 13.70 -0.36 18.52
N ARG A 68 13.96 -1.58 18.05
CA ARG A 68 14.95 -1.83 16.98
C ARG A 68 14.33 -1.66 15.59
N ASN A 69 15.18 -1.33 14.62
CA ASN A 69 14.80 -1.41 13.20
C ASN A 69 14.74 -2.86 12.75
N VAL A 70 13.61 -3.24 12.17
CA VAL A 70 13.37 -4.57 11.60
C VAL A 70 12.90 -4.44 10.14
N SER A 71 13.22 -5.45 9.36
CA SER A 71 12.73 -5.69 8.01
C SER A 71 12.02 -7.04 8.03
N VAL A 72 10.75 -7.04 7.68
CA VAL A 72 9.86 -8.19 7.78
C VAL A 72 9.12 -8.35 6.47
N THR A 73 8.92 -9.59 6.05
CA THR A 73 8.10 -9.93 4.89
C THR A 73 6.88 -10.71 5.35
N GLY A 74 5.70 -10.39 4.81
CA GLY A 74 4.45 -11.07 5.15
C GLY A 74 3.25 -10.57 4.36
N TYR A 75 2.11 -11.24 4.54
CA TYR A 75 0.87 -10.91 3.87
C TYR A 75 0.12 -9.83 4.65
N TYR A 76 -0.15 -8.73 3.97
CA TYR A 76 -0.81 -7.59 4.59
C TYR A 76 -2.32 -7.73 4.53
N ASN A 77 -2.94 -7.67 5.70
CA ASN A 77 -4.38 -7.51 5.82
C ASN A 77 -4.65 -6.06 6.25
N GLN A 78 -5.36 -5.31 5.42
CA GLN A 78 -5.74 -3.94 5.74
C GLN A 78 -7.07 -3.93 6.49
N GLY A 79 -7.09 -3.24 7.63
CA GLY A 79 -8.31 -2.87 8.33
C GLY A 79 -8.14 -1.53 9.02
N PHE A 80 -9.23 -0.80 9.26
CA PHE A 80 -9.18 0.52 9.91
C PHE A 80 -8.37 0.48 11.23
N GLU A 81 -8.71 -0.46 12.11
CA GLU A 81 -8.01 -0.72 13.37
C GLU A 81 -7.23 -2.04 13.37
N HIS A 82 -7.35 -2.83 12.30
CA HIS A 82 -6.85 -4.21 12.21
C HIS A 82 -5.74 -4.42 11.17
N SER A 83 -5.08 -3.34 10.72
CA SER A 83 -3.99 -3.45 9.75
C SER A 83 -2.81 -4.25 10.31
N ALA A 84 -2.44 -5.36 9.67
CA ALA A 84 -1.44 -6.28 10.19
C ALA A 84 -0.75 -7.12 9.11
N LEU A 85 0.46 -7.61 9.42
CA LEU A 85 1.16 -8.63 8.64
C LEU A 85 0.96 -10.02 9.26
N TYR A 86 0.81 -11.02 8.40
CA TYR A 86 0.74 -12.44 8.75
C TYR A 86 1.74 -13.25 7.93
N ALA A 87 2.20 -14.38 8.48
CA ALA A 87 3.13 -15.27 7.78
C ALA A 87 2.51 -15.95 6.53
N SER A 88 1.18 -16.13 6.53
CA SER A 88 0.42 -16.77 5.47
C SER A 88 -0.73 -15.88 4.99
N PRO A 89 -1.17 -16.01 3.72
CA PRO A 89 -2.30 -15.26 3.21
C PRO A 89 -3.63 -15.75 3.81
N GLY A 90 -4.70 -15.00 3.59
CA GLY A 90 -6.06 -15.46 3.86
C GLY A 90 -6.49 -15.39 5.34
N LYS A 91 -5.76 -14.64 6.18
CA LYS A 91 -6.20 -14.40 7.56
C LYS A 91 -7.54 -13.67 7.57
N ASP A 92 -8.52 -14.24 8.27
CA ASP A 92 -9.82 -13.61 8.51
C ASP A 92 -9.66 -12.37 9.42
N GLN A 93 -10.20 -11.24 8.96
CA GLN A 93 -10.22 -9.99 9.71
C GLN A 93 -11.13 -10.04 10.96
N PHE A 94 -12.01 -11.04 11.04
CA PHE A 94 -12.89 -11.34 12.17
C PHE A 94 -12.45 -12.57 12.96
N ALA A 95 -11.20 -13.02 12.78
CA ALA A 95 -10.66 -14.13 13.52
C ALA A 95 -10.80 -13.91 15.04
N ARG A 96 -10.99 -15.01 15.78
CA ARG A 96 -11.07 -14.97 17.25
C ARG A 96 -9.77 -14.50 17.93
N THR A 97 -8.66 -14.55 17.20
CA THR A 97 -7.35 -14.15 17.69
C THR A 97 -6.47 -13.62 16.57
N PHE A 98 -5.64 -12.64 16.94
CA PHE A 98 -4.70 -11.93 16.07
C PHE A 98 -3.23 -12.14 16.50
N ALA A 99 -3.00 -13.03 17.48
CA ALA A 99 -1.68 -13.24 18.09
C ALA A 99 -0.60 -13.79 17.13
N ASP A 100 -1.02 -14.37 16.00
CA ASP A 100 -0.18 -14.87 14.91
C ASP A 100 0.24 -13.79 13.90
N GLY A 101 -0.17 -12.54 14.12
CA GLY A 101 0.21 -11.39 13.30
C GLY A 101 0.98 -10.33 14.07
N ILE A 102 1.45 -9.33 13.31
CA ILE A 102 2.07 -8.12 13.82
C ILE A 102 1.29 -6.92 13.30
N TRP A 103 0.86 -6.05 14.21
CA TRP A 103 0.11 -4.85 13.86
C TRP A 103 1.00 -3.91 13.05
N ILE A 104 0.46 -3.32 11.98
CA ILE A 104 1.18 -2.37 11.14
C ILE A 104 0.58 -1.00 11.31
N ASP A 105 1.42 -0.10 11.78
CA ASP A 105 1.11 1.31 11.87
C ASP A 105 1.82 2.09 10.74
N GLY A 106 1.23 3.20 10.32
CA GLY A 106 1.84 4.11 9.34
C GLY A 106 1.63 3.74 7.87
N ILE A 107 0.79 2.77 7.52
CA ILE A 107 0.28 2.59 6.15
C ILE A 107 -1.06 3.33 6.02
N SER A 108 -1.18 4.23 5.06
CA SER A 108 -2.42 4.98 4.81
C SER A 108 -3.51 4.07 4.25
N ALA A 109 -4.70 4.12 4.84
CA ALA A 109 -5.90 3.54 4.23
C ALA A 109 -6.62 4.57 3.34
N PRO A 110 -7.20 4.15 2.19
CA PRO A 110 -7.04 2.85 1.55
C PRO A 110 -5.65 2.69 0.90
N SER A 111 -5.10 1.47 0.92
CA SER A 111 -3.85 1.07 0.27
C SER A 111 -4.09 -0.10 -0.69
N ASP A 112 -3.40 -0.08 -1.82
CA ASP A 112 -3.40 -1.16 -2.82
C ASP A 112 -2.70 -2.44 -2.33
N GLY A 113 -2.12 -2.41 -1.13
CA GLY A 113 -1.40 -3.55 -0.53
C GLY A 113 -2.29 -4.61 0.09
N ASN A 114 -3.61 -4.42 0.20
CA ASN A 114 -4.46 -5.38 0.91
C ASN A 114 -4.44 -6.76 0.24
N GLY A 115 -4.22 -7.82 1.03
CA GLY A 115 -4.06 -9.19 0.59
C GLY A 115 -2.73 -9.49 -0.12
N GLN A 116 -1.86 -8.49 -0.28
CA GLN A 116 -0.60 -8.63 -1.01
C GLN A 116 0.55 -9.05 -0.08
N HIS A 117 1.58 -9.62 -0.67
CA HIS A 117 2.82 -9.93 0.02
C HIS A 117 3.70 -8.68 0.06
N LEU A 118 4.03 -8.20 1.25
CA LEU A 118 4.76 -6.95 1.46
C LEU A 118 6.10 -7.22 2.13
N HIS A 119 7.10 -6.43 1.77
CA HIS A 119 8.30 -6.21 2.54
C HIS A 119 8.16 -4.88 3.29
N VAL A 120 8.18 -4.92 4.62
CA VAL A 120 8.03 -3.76 5.49
C VAL A 120 9.29 -3.55 6.31
N THR A 121 9.84 -2.35 6.27
CA THR A 121 10.90 -1.90 7.16
C THR A 121 10.36 -0.84 8.11
N GLY A 122 10.65 -0.97 9.40
CA GLY A 122 10.20 -0.03 10.42
C GLY A 122 10.78 -0.33 11.80
N SER A 123 10.37 0.45 12.80
CA SER A 123 10.72 0.21 14.19
C SER A 123 9.71 -0.74 14.85
N PHE A 124 10.20 -1.78 15.51
CA PHE A 124 9.36 -2.74 16.23
C PHE A 124 9.10 -2.31 17.68
N SER A 125 7.91 -2.62 18.20
CA SER A 125 7.59 -2.54 19.64
C SER A 125 6.69 -3.70 20.05
N GLU A 126 7.11 -4.48 21.05
CA GLU A 126 6.29 -5.45 21.77
C GLU A 126 5.27 -4.75 22.69
N ALA A 127 5.64 -3.57 23.21
CA ALA A 127 4.79 -2.80 24.11
C ALA A 127 3.55 -2.23 23.40
N SER A 128 3.68 -1.88 22.11
CA SER A 128 2.57 -1.42 21.29
C SER A 128 1.91 -2.59 20.56
N LYS A 129 0.68 -2.93 20.96
CA LYS A 129 -0.05 -4.13 20.53
C LYS A 129 -1.27 -3.84 19.65
N GLY A 130 -1.30 -2.65 19.06
CA GLY A 130 -2.40 -2.18 18.23
C GLY A 130 -3.71 -1.97 18.98
N HIS A 131 -4.79 -1.81 18.21
CA HIS A 131 -6.12 -1.54 18.76
C HIS A 131 -6.56 -2.65 19.73
N LEU A 132 -6.97 -2.25 20.93
CA LEU A 132 -7.37 -3.14 22.04
C LEU A 132 -6.30 -4.17 22.45
N SER A 133 -5.01 -3.92 22.15
CA SER A 133 -3.90 -4.81 22.50
C SER A 133 -4.03 -6.24 21.95
N GLN A 134 -4.55 -6.38 20.74
CA GLN A 134 -4.89 -7.68 20.14
C GLN A 134 -3.71 -8.42 19.49
N TRP A 135 -2.63 -7.72 19.13
CA TRP A 135 -1.44 -8.29 18.49
C TRP A 135 -0.29 -8.50 19.47
N SER A 136 0.68 -9.32 19.07
CA SER A 136 1.88 -9.59 19.88
C SER A 136 2.86 -8.42 19.93
N GLY A 137 2.71 -7.46 19.01
CA GLY A 137 3.49 -6.25 18.91
C GLY A 137 3.12 -5.50 17.64
N SER A 138 3.91 -4.47 17.31
CA SER A 138 3.68 -3.63 16.15
C SER A 138 4.95 -3.19 15.45
N ILE A 139 4.80 -2.86 14.17
CA ILE A 139 5.82 -2.19 13.39
C ILE A 139 5.24 -0.85 12.94
N CYS A 140 5.94 0.21 13.29
CA CYS A 140 5.72 1.53 12.75
C CYS A 140 6.48 1.66 11.43
N ALA A 141 5.74 1.56 10.32
CA ALA A 141 6.29 1.39 8.98
C ALA A 141 6.98 2.65 8.46
N MET A 142 8.22 2.50 8.01
CA MET A 142 9.05 3.56 7.42
C MET A 142 9.26 3.38 5.92
N ASN A 143 9.27 2.13 5.46
CA ASN A 143 9.34 1.77 4.05
C ASN A 143 8.52 0.51 3.81
N VAL A 144 7.80 0.47 2.69
CA VAL A 144 6.97 -0.67 2.30
C VAL A 144 7.16 -0.90 0.80
N VAL A 145 7.45 -2.15 0.45
CA VAL A 145 7.60 -2.59 -0.93
C VAL A 145 6.63 -3.73 -1.19
N LEU A 146 5.89 -3.65 -2.29
CA LEU A 146 5.07 -4.74 -2.78
C LEU A 146 5.98 -5.81 -3.39
N LEU A 147 5.84 -7.06 -2.96
CA LEU A 147 6.52 -8.19 -3.56
C LEU A 147 5.61 -8.78 -4.64
N GLU A 148 6.09 -8.81 -5.89
CA GLU A 148 5.39 -9.49 -6.97
C GLU A 148 5.34 -11.00 -6.63
N GLN A 149 4.16 -11.63 -6.74
CA GLN A 149 4.04 -13.07 -6.64
C GLN A 149 4.57 -13.66 -7.96
N GLU A 150 5.56 -14.55 -7.88
CA GLU A 150 5.92 -15.39 -9.02
C GLU A 150 4.70 -16.29 -9.31
N GLU A 151 4.04 -16.08 -10.45
CA GLU A 151 3.00 -17.01 -10.90
C GLU A 151 3.61 -18.41 -11.04
N PRO A 152 2.93 -19.47 -10.53
CA PRO A 152 3.42 -20.83 -10.60
C PRO A 152 3.51 -21.39 -12.03
#